data_AF-A0A928YPW3-F1
#
_entry.id   AF-A0A928YPW3-F1
#
_cell.length_a   1.000
_cell.length_b   1.000
_cell.length_c   1.000
_cell.angle_alpha   90.00
_cell.angle_beta   90.00
_cell.angle_gamma   90.00
#
_symmetry.space_group_name_H-M   'P 1'
#
loop_
_entity.id
_entity.type
_entity.pdbx_description
1 polymer ?
#
loop_
_entity_poly.entity_id
_entity_poly.type
_entity_poly.pdbx_seq_one_letter_code
_entity_poly.pdbx_strand_id
1 'polypeptide(L)' 'MKSFRLDRTAFKAQTAEQAADHKFYYSKLTWQERLVIANYLNSIAFNFPLDNPPRMDKTKFSVRAR' A
#
# COMPACT_ATOMS: atom_id res chain seq x y z
N MET A 1 -10.70 -10.35 -21.43
CA MET A 1 -10.83 -9.45 -20.27
C MET A 1 -11.32 -10.26 -19.09
N LYS A 2 -10.51 -10.44 -18.04
CA LYS A 2 -10.92 -11.17 -16.82
C LYS A 2 -12.06 -10.41 -16.16
N SER A 3 -13.09 -11.14 -15.72
CA SER A 3 -14.31 -10.57 -15.19
C SER A 3 -14.02 -9.75 -13.93
N PHE A 4 -14.28 -8.45 -13.95
CA PHE A 4 -14.32 -7.59 -12.77
C PHE A 4 -15.59 -7.87 -11.94
N ARG A 5 -15.89 -9.15 -11.66
CA ARG A 5 -17.03 -9.52 -10.81
C ARG A 5 -16.66 -9.12 -9.39
N LEU A 6 -17.42 -8.16 -8.85
CA LEU A 6 -17.33 -7.75 -7.45
C LEU A 6 -17.40 -9.00 -6.57
N ASP A 7 -16.33 -9.28 -5.83
CA ASP A 7 -16.32 -10.36 -4.86
C ASP A 7 -17.20 -9.96 -3.67
N ARG A 8 -18.41 -10.50 -3.64
CA ARG A 8 -19.42 -10.23 -2.61
C ARG A 8 -19.06 -10.88 -1.26
N THR A 9 -18.01 -11.70 -1.20
CA THR A 9 -17.51 -12.32 0.03
C THR A 9 -16.39 -11.51 0.70
N ALA A 10 -15.80 -10.55 -0.01
CA ALA A 10 -14.78 -9.66 0.55
C ALA A 10 -15.36 -8.67 1.58
N PHE A 11 -16.65 -8.36 1.49
CA PHE A 11 -17.35 -7.55 2.48
C PHE A 11 -17.78 -8.39 3.67
N LYS A 12 -17.06 -8.24 4.78
CA LYS A 12 -17.45 -8.78 6.09
C LYS A 12 -18.15 -7.70 6.90
N ALA A 13 -19.19 -8.08 7.66
CA ALA A 13 -19.73 -7.22 8.70
C ALA A 13 -18.65 -7.04 9.77
N GLN A 14 -18.13 -5.82 9.90
CA GLN A 14 -17.09 -5.47 10.86
C GLN A 14 -17.47 -4.18 11.58
N THR A 15 -17.08 -4.07 12.85
CA THR A 15 -17.26 -2.83 13.62
C THR A 15 -16.30 -1.75 13.13
N ALA A 16 -16.59 -0.48 13.42
CA ALA A 16 -15.69 0.63 13.08
C ALA A 16 -14.28 0.44 13.70
N GLU A 17 -14.20 -0.11 14.92
CA GLU A 17 -12.94 -0.47 15.57
C GLU A 17 -12.18 -1.56 14.82
N GLN A 18 -12.87 -2.61 14.36
CA GLN A 18 -12.26 -3.68 13.58
C GLN A 18 -11.80 -3.20 12.19
N ALA A 19 -12.53 -2.26 11.58
CA ALA A 19 -12.11 -1.61 10.35
C ALA A 19 -10.87 -0.73 10.56
N ALA A 20 -10.75 -0.08 11.72
CA ALA A 20 -9.60 0.76 12.06
C ALA A 20 -8.35 -0.02 12.47
N ASP A 21 -8.46 -1.31 12.82
CA ASP A 21 -7.32 -2.17 13.18
C ASP A 21 -6.53 -2.67 11.96
N HIS A 22 -6.04 -1.73 11.16
CA HIS A 22 -5.09 -2.00 10.09
C HIS A 22 -3.72 -2.42 10.63
N LYS A 23 -3.41 -2.05 11.87
CA LYS A 23 -2.13 -2.36 12.53
C LYS A 23 -1.93 -3.86 12.66
N PHE A 24 -2.95 -4.59 13.12
CA PHE A 24 -2.88 -6.05 13.28
C PHE A 24 -2.79 -6.80 11.95
N TYR A 25 -3.42 -6.28 10.89
CA TYR A 25 -3.28 -6.86 9.55
C TYR A 25 -1.86 -6.67 9.03
N TYR A 26 -1.36 -5.43 9.04
CA TYR A 26 -0.02 -5.15 8.53
C TYR A 26 1.07 -5.80 9.37
N SER A 27 0.88 -5.98 10.69
CA SER A 27 1.87 -6.61 11.57
C SER A 27 2.21 -8.05 11.21
N LYS A 28 1.31 -8.76 10.51
CA LYS A 28 1.50 -10.14 10.05
C LYS A 28 2.28 -10.25 8.73
N LEU A 29 2.40 -9.14 7.99
CA LEU A 29 3.08 -9.11 6.70
C LEU A 29 4.59 -8.94 6.88
N THR A 30 5.35 -9.49 5.94
CA THR A 30 6.78 -9.24 5.80
C THR A 30 7.03 -7.76 5.46
N TRP A 31 8.25 -7.26 5.72
CA TRP A 31 8.57 -5.86 5.42
C TRP A 31 8.50 -5.57 3.91
N GLN A 32 8.78 -6.56 3.06
CA GLN A 32 8.68 -6.45 1.60
C GLN A 32 7.23 -6.24 1.17
N GLU A 33 6.30 -7.05 1.68
CA GLU A 33 4.87 -6.92 1.37
C GLU A 33 4.33 -5.57 1.83
N ARG A 34 4.76 -5.09 3.00
CA ARG A 34 4.39 -3.75 3.49
C ARG A 34 4.89 -2.64 2.57
N LEU A 35 6.12 -2.75 2.04
CA LEU A 35 6.65 -1.79 1.09
C LEU A 35 5.88 -1.79 -0.22
N VAL A 36 5.48 -2.96 -0.73
CA VAL A 36 4.66 -3.06 -1.95
C VAL A 36 3.30 -2.36 -1.75
N ILE A 37 2.63 -2.62 -0.62
CA ILE A 37 1.36 -1.97 -0.29
C ILE A 37 1.53 -0.46 -0.15
N ALA A 38 2.57 -0.01 0.57
CA ALA A 38 2.84 1.41 0.74
C ALA A 38 3.10 2.10 -0.62
N ASN A 39 3.85 1.46 -1.52
CA ASN A 39 4.10 1.98 -2.85
C ASN A 39 2.81 2.10 -3.69
N TYR A 40 1.93 1.10 -3.61
CA TYR A 40 0.62 1.13 -4.28
C TYR A 40 -0.29 2.24 -3.74
N LEU A 41 -0.36 2.41 -2.41
CA LEU A 41 -1.16 3.49 -1.82
C LEU A 41 -0.62 4.87 -2.22
N ASN A 42 0.71 5.03 -2.27
CA ASN A 42 1.35 6.25 -2.76
C ASN A 42 1.07 6.48 -4.25
N SER A 43 1.07 5.44 -5.08
CA SER A 43 0.80 5.57 -6.52
C SER A 43 -0.60 6.09 -6.79
N ILE A 44 -1.59 5.68 -5.98
CA ILE A 44 -2.95 6.23 -6.02
C ILE A 44 -2.95 7.68 -5.55
N ALA A 45 -2.36 7.96 -4.38
CA ALA A 45 -2.40 9.29 -3.76
C ALA A 45 -1.73 10.38 -4.60
N PHE A 46 -0.61 10.05 -5.26
CA PHE A 46 0.18 10.98 -6.07
C PHE A 46 0.04 10.74 -7.58
N ASN A 47 -0.86 9.84 -7.98
CA ASN A 47 -1.20 9.55 -9.37
C ASN A 47 0.02 9.27 -10.27
N PHE A 48 0.85 8.29 -9.89
CA PHE A 48 1.98 7.84 -10.70
C PHE A 48 1.86 6.36 -11.10
N PRO A 49 2.49 5.92 -12.20
CA PRO A 49 2.48 4.52 -12.61
C PRO A 49 3.28 3.65 -11.63
N LEU A 50 2.69 2.56 -11.13
CA LEU A 50 3.33 1.67 -10.14
C LEU A 50 4.66 1.08 -10.66
N ASP A 51 4.71 0.75 -11.95
CA ASP A 51 5.89 0.17 -12.62
C ASP A 51 6.94 1.22 -13.01
N ASN A 52 6.59 2.50 -12.97
CA ASN A 52 7.48 3.61 -13.31
C ASN A 52 7.30 4.79 -12.35
N PRO A 53 7.69 4.62 -11.08
CA PRO A 53 7.56 5.67 -10.08
C PRO A 53 8.51 6.84 -10.35
N PRO A 54 8.16 8.07 -9.88
CA PRO A 54 9.04 9.23 -9.96
C PRO A 54 10.40 8.94 -9.30
N ARG A 55 11.48 9.32 -9.98
CA ARG A 55 12.84 9.13 -9.45
C ARG A 55 13.13 10.17 -8.38
N MET A 56 13.69 9.72 -7.25
CA MET A 56 14.14 10.60 -6.18
C MET A 56 15.31 11.47 -6.66
N ASP A 57 15.23 12.78 -6.40
CA ASP A 57 16.34 13.70 -6.61
C ASP A 57 17.41 13.51 -5.52
N LYS A 58 18.51 12.86 -5.90
CA LYS A 58 19.64 12.57 -4.99
C LYS A 58 20.49 13.79 -4.65
N THR A 59 20.29 14.93 -5.32
CA THR A 59 20.97 16.19 -4.98
C THR A 59 20.32 16.88 -3.78
N LYS A 60 19.03 16.64 -3.56
CA LYS A 60 18.25 17.18 -2.43
C LYS A 60 18.08 16.17 -1.30
N PHE A 61 17.91 14.90 -1.63
CA PHE A 61 17.67 13.84 -0.66
C PHE A 61 18.84 12.85 -0.63
N SER A 62 19.38 12.59 0.56
CA SER A 62 20.43 11.59 0.77
C SER A 62 20.18 10.82 2.06
N VAL A 63 20.42 9.51 2.01
CA VAL A 63 20.45 8.68 3.22
C VAL A 63 21.79 8.89 3.89
N ARG A 64 21.78 9.34 5.15
CA ARG A 64 22.98 9.37 5.99
C ARG A 64 22.97 8.13 6.88
N ALA A 65 23.99 7.29 6.75
CA ALA A 65 24.23 6.25 7.75
C ALA A 65 24.63 6.90 9.07
N ARG A 66 24.19 6.31 10.20
CA ARG A 66 24.68 6.66 11.53
C ARG A 66 25.89 5.82 11.86
#